data_AF-A0AAQ3QKP2-F1
#
_entry.id   AF-A0AAQ3QKP2-F1
#
_cell.length_a   1.000
_cell.length_b   1.000
_cell.length_c   1.000
_cell.angle_alpha   90.00
_cell.angle_beta   90.00
_cell.angle_gamma   90.00
#
_symmetry.space_group_name_H-M   'P 1'
#
loop_
_entity.id
_entity.type
_entity.pdbx_description
1 polymer ?
#
loop_
_entity_poly.entity_id
_entity_poly.type
_entity_poly.pdbx_seq_one_letter_code
_entity_poly.pdbx_strand_id
1 'polypeptide(L)' 'MAARTGGGLWEGLYRLLMRRNSVYVTVVVAGAFAGERAVDYGVHKLWEYNNVG' A
#
# COMPACT_ATOMS: atom_id res chain seq x y z
N MET A 1 -17.34 -32.19 -8.60
CA MET A 1 -16.01 -31.58 -8.82
C MET A 1 -15.88 -30.39 -7.87
N ALA A 2 -15.05 -30.50 -6.84
CA ALA A 2 -14.80 -29.40 -5.93
C ALA A 2 -14.11 -28.27 -6.70
N ALA A 3 -14.79 -27.13 -6.84
CA ALA A 3 -14.17 -25.92 -7.34
C ALA A 3 -13.01 -25.60 -6.39
N ARG A 4 -11.80 -25.73 -6.92
CA ARG A 4 -10.56 -25.40 -6.23
C ARG A 4 -10.55 -23.88 -6.16
N THR A 5 -11.14 -23.31 -5.11
CA THR A 5 -10.99 -21.90 -4.72
C THR A 5 -9.55 -21.70 -4.27
N GLY A 6 -8.61 -21.78 -5.22
CA GLY A 6 -7.20 -21.57 -4.99
C GLY A 6 -6.95 -20.10 -4.74
N GLY A 7 -6.82 -19.74 -3.46
CA GLY A 7 -6.29 -18.47 -2.96
C GLY A 7 -7.16 -17.26 -3.26
N GLY A 8 -7.76 -16.69 -2.21
CA GLY A 8 -8.50 -15.42 -2.32
C GLY A 8 -7.63 -14.29 -2.90
N LEU A 9 -8.26 -13.18 -3.28
CA LEU A 9 -7.59 -11.98 -3.83
C LEU A 9 -6.33 -11.59 -3.05
N TRP A 10 -6.41 -11.66 -1.71
CA TRP A 10 -5.31 -11.39 -0.79
C TRP A 10 -4.13 -12.36 -0.91
N GLU A 11 -4.40 -13.65 -1.16
CA GLU A 11 -3.36 -14.66 -1.35
C GLU A 11 -2.65 -14.47 -2.71
N GLY A 12 -3.39 -14.06 -3.74
CA GLY A 12 -2.84 -13.65 -5.03
C GLY A 12 -1.97 -12.40 -4.92
N LEU A 13 -2.43 -11.39 -4.18
CA LEU A 13 -1.66 -10.17 -3.92
C LEU A 13 -0.39 -10.47 -3.09
N TYR A 14 -0.52 -11.30 -2.05
CA TYR A 14 0.62 -11.74 -1.24
C TYR A 14 1.66 -12.48 -2.09
N ARG A 15 1.22 -13.41 -2.94
CA ARG A 15 2.12 -14.08 -3.91
C ARG A 15 2.69 -13.15 -4.97
N LEU A 16 2.11 -11.99 -5.24
CA LEU A 16 2.70 -11.03 -6.16
C LEU A 16 3.76 -10.18 -5.46
N LEU A 17 3.44 -9.66 -4.28
CA LEU A 17 4.29 -8.72 -3.56
C LEU A 17 5.42 -9.40 -2.78
N MET A 18 5.18 -10.58 -2.19
CA MET A 18 6.15 -11.29 -1.34
C MET A 18 6.89 -12.45 -2.01
N ARG A 19 6.66 -12.76 -3.29
CA ARG A 19 7.25 -13.96 -3.94
C ARG A 19 8.74 -13.86 -4.26
N ARG A 20 9.30 -12.65 -4.35
CA ARG A 20 10.75 -12.44 -4.47
C ARG A 20 11.18 -11.28 -3.60
N ASN A 21 12.30 -11.45 -2.87
CA ASN A 21 12.91 -10.41 -2.03
C ASN A 21 13.05 -9.07 -2.77
N SER A 22 13.46 -9.11 -4.04
CA SER A 22 13.58 -7.89 -4.85
C SER A 22 12.24 -7.19 -5.10
N VAL A 23 11.14 -7.92 -5.26
CA VAL A 23 9.80 -7.35 -5.47
C VAL A 23 9.29 -6.73 -4.17
N TYR A 24 9.48 -7.43 -3.05
CA TYR A 24 9.14 -6.91 -1.73
C TYR A 24 9.86 -5.59 -1.46
N VAL A 25 11.17 -5.54 -1.67
CA VAL A 25 11.97 -4.33 -1.44
C VAL A 25 11.52 -3.18 -2.34
N THR A 26 11.27 -3.43 -3.64
CA THR A 26 10.78 -2.38 -4.54
C THR A 26 9.41 -1.86 -4.12
N VAL A 27 8.49 -2.74 -3.71
CA VAL A 27 7.16 -2.34 -3.24
C VAL A 27 7.25 -1.53 -1.95
N VAL A 28 8.11 -1.94 -1.01
CA VAL A 28 8.35 -1.21 0.25
C VAL A 28 8.96 0.16 -0.03
N VAL A 29 9.98 0.24 -0.87
CA VAL A 29 10.63 1.51 -1.24
C VAL A 29 9.64 2.43 -1.97
N ALA A 30 8.95 1.93 -2.98
CA ALA A 30 7.95 2.71 -3.72
C ALA A 30 6.79 3.17 -2.81
N GLY A 31 6.33 2.30 -1.91
CA GLY A 31 5.31 2.62 -0.92
C GLY A 31 5.76 3.67 0.07
N ALA A 32 7.03 3.64 0.52
CA ALA A 32 7.58 4.65 1.41
C ALA A 32 7.67 6.02 0.72
N PHE A 33 8.17 6.07 -0.52
CA PHE A 33 8.24 7.33 -1.28
C PHE A 33 6.86 7.93 -1.55
N ALA A 34 5.87 7.10 -1.91
CA ALA A 34 4.49 7.56 -2.11
C ALA A 34 3.82 7.97 -0.78
N GLY A 35 4.07 7.21 0.29
CA GLY A 35 3.50 7.41 1.61
C GLY A 35 3.97 8.71 2.25
N GLU A 36 5.26 9.04 2.16
CA GLU A 36 5.80 10.30 2.68
C GLU A 36 5.05 11.51 2.10
N ARG A 37 4.89 11.56 0.77
CA ARG A 37 4.15 12.63 0.09
C ARG A 37 2.68 12.65 0.52
N ALA A 38 2.01 11.50 0.53
CA ALA A 38 0.60 11.42 0.88
C ALA A 38 0.33 11.87 2.33
N VAL A 39 1.21 11.51 3.27
CA VAL A 39 1.11 11.92 4.67
C VAL A 39 1.36 13.42 4.81
N ASP A 40 2.39 13.97 4.16
CA ASP A 40 2.69 15.39 4.21
C ASP A 40 1.52 16.24 3.69
N TYR A 41 1.00 15.91 2.49
CA TYR A 41 -0.17 16.57 1.92
C TYR A 41 -1.41 16.41 2.81
N GLY A 42 -1.62 15.22 3.38
CA GLY A 42 -2.78 14.92 4.23
C GLY A 42 -2.75 15.72 5.54
N VAL A 43 -1.59 15.76 6.20
CA VAL A 43 -1.41 16.51 7.44
C VAL A 43 -1.54 18.02 7.20
N HIS A 44 -0.91 18.54 6.14
CA HIS A 44 -1.00 19.96 5.82
C HIS A 44 -2.44 20.37 5.52
N LYS A 45 -3.17 19.57 4.73
CA LYS A 45 -4.59 19.81 4.43
C LYS A 45 -5.45 19.71 5.67
N LEU A 46 -5.30 18.68 6.50
CA LEU A 46 -6.04 18.53 7.75
C LEU A 46 -5.80 19.70 8.70
N TRP A 47 -4.56 20.20 8.75
CA TRP A 47 -4.19 21.35 9.58
C TRP A 47 -4.77 22.66 9.06
N GLU A 48 -4.72 22.90 7.73
CA GLU A 48 -5.39 24.03 7.09
C GLU A 48 -6.91 23.98 7.35
N TYR A 49 -7.55 22.83 7.18
CA TYR A 49 -8.99 22.68 7.43
C TYR A 49 -9.39 22.92 8.88
N ASN A 50 -8.53 22.60 9.84
CA ASN A 50 -8.85 22.70 11.27
C ASN A 50 -8.45 24.06 11.90
N ASN A 51 -7.57 24.83 11.26
CA ASN A 51 -7.13 26.16 11.71
C ASN A 51 -7.56 27.31 10.79
N VAL A 52 -8.50 27.07 9.86
CA VAL A 52 -9.28 28.14 9.25
C VAL A 52 -10.21 28.70 10.32
N GLY A 53 -9.70 29.73 11.00
CA GLY A 53 -10.50 30.74 11.69
C GLY A 53 -10.96 31.81 10.73
#